data_AF-A0A7G6E0W5-F1
#
_entry.id   AF-A0A7G6E0W5-F1
#
_cell.length_a   1.000
_cell.length_b   1.000
_cell.length_c   1.000
_cell.angle_alpha   90.00
_cell.angle_beta   90.00
_cell.angle_gamma   90.00
#
_symmetry.space_group_name_H-M   'P 1'
#
loop_
_entity.id
_entity.type
_entity.pdbx_description
1 polymer ?
#
loop_
_entity_poly.entity_id
_entity_poly.type
_entity_poly.pdbx_seq_one_letter_code
_entity_poly.pdbx_strand_id
1 'polypeptide(L)' 'MVHVHETHYKSQSTTQLVVDIIFNQEFNTLCNELARIYKKASMDKPEQEAFQDAFYSILTQRDAQVKALSL' A
#
# COMPACT_ATOMS: atom_id res chain seq x y z
N MET A 1 15.15 -12.51 25.70
CA MET A 1 13.89 -13.25 25.55
C MET A 1 13.02 -12.41 24.62
N VAL A 2 12.89 -12.79 23.35
CA VAL A 2 12.10 -12.00 22.38
C VAL A 2 10.64 -12.10 22.82
N HIS A 3 10.03 -10.96 23.15
CA HIS A 3 8.61 -10.91 23.51
C HIS A 3 7.77 -11.23 22.26
N VAL A 4 7.51 -12.53 22.07
CA VAL A 4 6.70 -13.09 20.97
C VAL A 4 5.34 -12.39 20.89
N HIS A 5 4.75 -12.02 22.03
CA HIS A 5 3.47 -11.32 22.11
C HIS A 5 3.47 -9.91 21.50
N GLU A 6 4.51 -9.09 21.77
CA GLU A 6 4.59 -7.73 21.20
C GLU A 6 4.86 -7.75 19.70
N THR A 7 5.57 -8.78 19.24
CA THR A 7 5.91 -8.98 17.82
C THR A 7 4.68 -9.48 17.04
N HIS A 8 3.86 -10.34 17.67
CA HIS A 8 2.65 -10.89 17.06
C HIS A 8 1.57 -9.83 16.79
N TYR A 9 1.31 -8.92 17.75
CA TYR A 9 0.30 -7.87 17.56
C TYR A 9 0.70 -6.88 16.46
N LYS A 10 1.98 -6.45 16.42
CA LYS A 10 2.50 -5.59 15.35
C LYS A 10 2.46 -6.28 13.98
N SER A 11 2.70 -7.59 13.96
CA SER A 11 2.56 -8.39 12.74
C SER A 11 1.10 -8.45 12.27
N GLN A 12 0.15 -8.61 13.19
CA GLN A 12 -1.28 -8.61 12.87
C GLN A 12 -1.76 -7.26 12.32
N SER A 13 -1.44 -6.15 12.98
CA SER A 13 -1.85 -4.81 12.52
C SER A 13 -1.28 -4.46 11.15
N THR A 14 0.00 -4.81 10.92
CA THR A 14 0.66 -4.60 9.63
C THR A 14 0.03 -5.48 8.55
N THR A 15 -0.25 -6.75 8.86
CA THR A 15 -0.91 -7.68 7.94
C THR A 15 -2.30 -7.17 7.56
N GLN A 16 -3.08 -6.73 8.53
CA GLN A 16 -4.41 -6.18 8.29
C GLN A 16 -4.36 -4.95 7.39
N LEU A 17 -3.43 -4.01 7.68
CA LEU A 17 -3.24 -2.83 6.84
C LEU A 17 -2.92 -3.20 5.39
N VAL A 18 -2.00 -4.14 5.17
CA VAL A 18 -1.61 -4.60 3.83
C VAL A 18 -2.80 -5.24 3.11
N VAL A 19 -3.54 -6.12 3.79
CA VAL A 19 -4.76 -6.76 3.25
C VAL A 19 -5.78 -5.70 2.86
N ASP A 20 -6.04 -4.73 3.74
CA ASP A 20 -7.02 -3.66 3.49
C ASP A 20 -6.61 -2.74 2.33
N ILE A 21 -5.32 -2.63 2.01
CA ILE A 21 -4.84 -1.87 0.85
C ILE A 21 -4.97 -2.73 -0.42
N ILE A 22 -4.48 -3.98 -0.39
CA ILE A 22 -4.44 -4.84 -1.58
C ILE A 22 -5.85 -5.18 -2.09
N PHE A 23 -6.81 -5.36 -1.19
CA PHE A 23 -8.21 -5.63 -1.56
C PHE A 23 -9.04 -4.37 -1.80
N ASN A 24 -8.44 -3.18 -1.70
CA ASN A 24 -9.14 -1.94 -1.98
C ASN A 24 -9.28 -1.73 -3.51
N GLN A 25 -10.48 -1.35 -3.95
CA GLN A 25 -10.78 -1.15 -5.38
C GLN A 25 -10.01 0.03 -6.00
N GLU A 26 -9.81 1.11 -5.23
CA GLU A 26 -9.03 2.29 -5.64
C GLU A 26 -7.56 1.91 -5.86
N PHE A 27 -6.97 1.15 -4.93
CA PHE A 27 -5.61 0.60 -5.07
C PHE A 27 -5.48 -0.23 -6.36
N ASN A 28 -6.40 -1.16 -6.59
CA ASN A 28 -6.36 -2.01 -7.79
C ASN A 28 -6.51 -1.20 -9.08
N THR A 29 -7.36 -0.17 -9.06
CA THR A 29 -7.56 0.72 -10.21
C THR A 29 -6.28 1.50 -10.51
N LEU A 30 -5.72 2.16 -9.50
CA LEU A 30 -4.49 2.94 -9.60
C LEU A 30 -3.30 2.09 -10.05
N CYS A 31 -3.09 0.92 -9.43
CA CYS A 31 -2.01 0.00 -9.79
C CYS A 31 -2.11 -0.44 -11.26
N ASN A 32 -3.31 -0.73 -11.76
CA ASN A 32 -3.51 -1.13 -13.15
C ASN A 32 -3.28 0.04 -14.14
N GLU A 33 -3.69 1.25 -13.78
CA GLU A 33 -3.45 2.45 -14.58
C GLU A 33 -1.96 2.76 -14.68
N LEU A 34 -1.26 2.77 -13.55
CA LEU A 34 0.20 2.99 -13.51
C LEU A 34 0.95 1.91 -14.30
N ALA A 35 0.60 0.63 -14.13
CA ALA A 35 1.23 -0.45 -14.89
C ALA A 35 1.06 -0.27 -16.41
N ARG A 36 -0.11 0.19 -16.86
CA ARG A 36 -0.34 0.51 -18.29
C ARG A 36 0.51 1.67 -18.76
N ILE A 37 0.67 2.72 -17.95
CA ILE A 37 1.50 3.88 -18.27
C ILE A 37 2.97 3.46 -18.34
N TYR A 38 3.47 2.74 -17.35
CA TYR A 38 4.87 2.32 -17.25
C TYR A 38 5.27 1.35 -18.37
N LYS A 39 4.36 0.45 -18.77
CA LYS A 39 4.53 -0.39 -19.97
C LYS A 39 4.67 0.44 -21.24
N LYS A 40 3.81 1.45 -21.43
CA LYS A 40 3.89 2.35 -22.59
C LYS A 40 5.20 3.15 -22.59
N ALA A 41 5.73 3.48 -21.42
CA ALA A 41 6.99 4.18 -21.26
C ALA A 41 8.22 3.27 -21.37
N SER A 42 8.06 1.96 -21.59
CA SER A 42 9.15 0.97 -21.63
C SER A 42 10.04 0.98 -20.38
N MET A 43 9.45 1.21 -19.21
CA MET A 43 10.15 1.13 -17.93
C MET A 43 10.54 -0.32 -17.62
N ASP A 44 11.63 -0.50 -16.87
CA ASP A 44 11.98 -1.82 -16.33
C ASP A 44 10.97 -2.21 -15.25
N LYS A 45 10.48 -3.45 -15.29
CA LYS A 45 9.52 -4.04 -14.32
C LYS A 45 8.30 -3.14 -14.01
N PRO A 46 7.50 -2.76 -15.02
CA PRO A 46 6.44 -1.76 -14.87
C PRO A 46 5.35 -2.17 -13.86
N GLU A 47 5.06 -3.46 -13.69
CA GLU A 47 4.11 -3.93 -12.68
C GLU A 47 4.62 -3.77 -11.25
N GLN A 48 5.92 -3.97 -11.03
CA GLN A 48 6.52 -3.86 -9.70
C GLN A 48 6.53 -2.40 -9.25
N GLU A 49 6.98 -1.50 -10.12
CA GLU A 49 6.99 -0.05 -9.86
C GLU A 49 5.57 0.47 -9.63
N ALA A 50 4.60 0.07 -10.48
CA ALA A 50 3.21 0.45 -10.34
C ALA A 50 2.58 0.00 -9.02
N PHE A 51 2.92 -1.21 -8.56
CA PHE A 51 2.47 -1.71 -7.26
C PHE A 51 3.02 -0.85 -6.12
N GLN A 52 4.32 -0.55 -6.13
CA GLN A 52 4.97 0.23 -5.07
C GLN A 52 4.37 1.64 -5.00
N ASP A 53 4.27 2.33 -6.13
CA ASP A 53 3.73 3.68 -6.19
C ASP A 53 2.26 3.74 -5.76
N ALA A 54 1.43 2.80 -6.22
CA ALA A 54 0.04 2.72 -5.81
C ALA A 54 -0.08 2.44 -4.31
N PHE A 55 0.74 1.53 -3.77
CA PHE A 55 0.72 1.16 -2.36
C PHE A 55 1.10 2.35 -1.47
N TYR A 56 2.20 3.04 -1.80
CA TYR A 56 2.65 4.22 -1.06
C TYR A 56 1.67 5.39 -1.17
N SER A 57 1.02 5.58 -2.31
CA SER A 57 0.00 6.62 -2.50
C SER A 57 -1.19 6.42 -1.56
N ILE A 58 -1.77 5.21 -1.54
CA ILE A 58 -2.91 4.88 -0.68
C ILE A 58 -2.53 4.95 0.80
N LEU A 59 -1.34 4.43 1.16
CA LEU A 59 -0.84 4.49 2.54
C LEU A 59 -0.74 5.95 3.03
N THR A 60 -0.11 6.81 2.23
CA THR A 60 0.09 8.23 2.58
C THR A 60 -1.23 8.99 2.70
N GLN A 61 -2.21 8.68 1.83
CA GLN A 61 -3.55 9.25 1.91
C GLN A 61 -4.26 8.86 3.21
N ARG A 62 -4.19 7.58 3.62
CA ARG A 62 -4.76 7.13 4.89
C ARG A 62 -4.10 7.82 6.08
N ASP A 63 -2.77 7.93 6.09
CA ASP A 63 -2.05 8.63 7.15
C ASP A 63 -2.45 10.11 7.25
N ALA A 64 -2.67 10.78 6.11
CA ALA A 64 -3.15 12.16 6.08
C ALA A 64 -4.58 12.29 6.63
N GLN A 65 -5.48 11.35 6.29
CA GLN A 65 -6.85 11.33 6.79
C GLN A 65 -6.91 11.11 8.31
N VAL A 66 -6.12 10.17 8.82
CA VAL A 66 -6.02 9.92 10.27
C VAL A 66 -5.55 11.17 11.00
N LYS A 67 -4.52 11.86 10.49
CA LYS A 67 -4.03 13.12 11.06
C LYS A 67 -5.09 14.23 11.05
N ALA A 68 -5.85 14.35 9.96
CA ALA A 68 -6.90 15.37 9.84
C ALA A 68 -8.07 15.16 10.81
N LEU A 69 -8.43 13.90 11.11
CA LEU A 69 -9.48 13.55 12.08
C LEU A 69 -9.04 13.68 13.55
N SER A 70 -7.74 13.85 13.79
CA SER A 70 -7.14 13.99 15.12
C SER A 70 -6.98 15.46 15.57
N LEU A 71 -7.42 16.40 14.74
CA LEU A 71 -7.37 17.86 14.94
C LEU A 71 -8.79 18.41 15.16
#